data_AF-A0A3M1RHM3-F1
#
_entry.id   AF-A0A3M1RHM3-F1
#
_cell.length_a   1.000
_cell.length_b   1.000
_cell.length_c   1.000
_cell.angle_alpha   90.00
_cell.angle_beta   90.00
_cell.angle_gamma   90.00
#
_symmetry.space_group_name_H-M   'P 1'
#
loop_
_entity.id
_entity.type
_entity.pdbx_description
1 polymer ?
#
loop_
_entity_poly.entity_id
_entity_poly.type
_entity_poly.pdbx_seq_one_letter_code
_entity_poly.pdbx_strand_id
1 'polypeptide(L)'
;MRGHSYSKGKAMPRQPAEVFGHALGETSGQAVEDRSRYRCPFRNHKCDKQSRLIPYPMGVCSVHYGDRIIAVCPRRFLQDSIVFQHIADHYFGTQSDLVVFQELSLSPVGTFDYVMVHHKPLSSDVVDFVMIEFQTGQTTGTGGLVKGLEDFLQGEEMAGKDYRFGLNLADIWKRSFTQILNKGVVLERWGHKIYWIVQEPVYQNLVDRYNLRDMTYHPNHSTIFMIYDIRQKAEGYELFQTRIESSTIDDLFSAFRHNPHIPPKDAFIQKLQRRLKAKMELKIQLG
;
A
#
# COMPACT_ATOMS: atom_id res chain seq x y z
N MET A 1 -5.33 -30.43 -17.26
CA MET A 1 -6.57 -30.47 -16.46
C MET A 1 -6.20 -30.68 -14.99
N ARG A 2 -6.54 -29.71 -14.14
CA ARG A 2 -6.89 -29.84 -12.71
C ARG A 2 -7.36 -28.45 -12.27
N GLY A 3 -8.62 -28.15 -12.60
CA GLY A 3 -9.28 -26.93 -12.17
C GLY A 3 -9.51 -27.01 -10.66
N HIS A 4 -8.90 -26.09 -9.91
CA HIS A 4 -9.24 -25.88 -8.52
C HIS A 4 -10.58 -25.14 -8.48
N SER A 5 -11.64 -25.90 -8.26
CA SER A 5 -12.97 -25.41 -7.91
C SER A 5 -12.89 -24.75 -6.54
N TYR A 6 -12.68 -23.42 -6.50
CA TYR A 6 -12.91 -22.63 -5.31
C TYR A 6 -14.43 -22.58 -5.06
N SER A 7 -14.88 -23.21 -3.97
CA SER A 7 -16.21 -22.98 -3.42
C SER A 7 -16.37 -21.47 -3.18
N LYS A 8 -17.39 -20.84 -3.76
CA LYS A 8 -17.75 -19.45 -3.49
C LYS A 8 -18.21 -19.31 -2.04
N GLY A 9 -17.27 -19.14 -1.12
CA GLY A 9 -17.54 -18.63 0.22
C GLY A 9 -18.20 -17.27 0.12
N LYS A 10 -19.11 -16.96 1.05
CA LYS A 10 -19.73 -15.64 1.15
C LYS A 10 -18.61 -14.59 1.23
N ALA A 11 -18.54 -13.68 0.26
CA ALA A 11 -17.52 -12.63 0.24
C ALA A 11 -17.55 -11.88 1.58
N MET A 12 -16.41 -11.69 2.24
CA MET A 12 -16.41 -10.97 3.51
C MET A 12 -16.88 -9.53 3.29
N PRO A 13 -17.65 -8.98 4.23
CA PRO A 13 -18.11 -7.60 4.16
C PRO A 13 -16.94 -6.62 4.08
N ARG A 14 -17.13 -5.54 3.33
CA ARG A 14 -16.20 -4.41 3.31
C ARG A 14 -16.46 -3.54 4.52
N GLN A 15 -15.51 -3.49 5.42
CA GLN A 15 -15.59 -2.73 6.67
C GLN A 15 -14.19 -2.36 7.16
N PRO A 16 -14.03 -1.41 8.11
CA PRO A 16 -12.78 -1.25 8.82
C PRO A 16 -12.33 -2.60 9.42
N ALA A 17 -11.05 -2.92 9.33
CA ALA A 17 -10.48 -4.07 10.03
C ALA A 17 -9.81 -3.60 11.32
N GLU A 18 -9.06 -2.51 11.25
CA GLU A 18 -8.42 -1.85 12.38
C GLU A 18 -8.86 -0.39 12.50
N VAL A 19 -9.23 0.00 13.72
CA VAL A 19 -9.55 1.38 14.10
C VAL A 19 -8.61 1.80 15.23
N PHE A 20 -7.82 2.84 14.95
CA PHE A 20 -6.72 3.32 15.79
C PHE A 20 -5.70 2.22 16.13
N GLY A 21 -5.41 1.36 15.15
CA GLY A 21 -4.41 0.29 15.26
C GLY A 21 -4.88 -0.98 15.94
N HIS A 22 -6.13 -1.03 16.41
CA HIS A 22 -6.71 -2.19 17.08
C HIS A 22 -7.80 -2.84 16.23
N ALA A 23 -7.87 -4.17 16.23
CA ALA A 23 -8.92 -4.89 15.53
C ALA A 23 -10.31 -4.53 16.11
N LEU A 24 -11.37 -4.57 15.29
CA LEU A 24 -12.72 -4.17 15.76
C LEU A 24 -13.19 -4.91 17.02
N GLY A 25 -12.89 -6.21 17.13
CA GLY A 25 -13.26 -7.04 18.29
C GLY A 25 -12.35 -6.89 19.51
N GLU A 26 -11.26 -6.12 19.41
CA GLU A 26 -10.32 -5.94 20.52
C GLU A 26 -10.87 -4.94 21.54
N THR A 27 -11.07 -5.38 22.77
CA THR A 27 -11.66 -4.60 23.87
C THR A 27 -10.71 -4.36 25.04
N SER A 28 -9.41 -4.54 24.81
CA SER A 28 -8.37 -4.26 25.80
C SER A 28 -8.45 -2.79 26.30
N GLY A 29 -8.00 -2.54 27.53
CA GLY A 29 -7.98 -1.18 28.09
C GLY A 29 -7.18 -0.21 27.22
N GLN A 30 -6.08 -0.68 26.62
CA GLN A 30 -5.28 0.09 25.67
C GLN A 30 -6.07 0.42 24.40
N ALA A 31 -6.79 -0.55 23.82
CA ALA A 31 -7.60 -0.32 22.63
C ALA A 31 -8.71 0.70 22.86
N VAL A 32 -9.34 0.66 24.04
CA VAL A 32 -10.34 1.67 24.44
C VAL A 32 -9.69 3.04 24.60
N GLU A 33 -8.54 3.13 25.27
CA GLU A 33 -7.83 4.39 25.48
C GLU A 33 -7.38 5.01 24.15
N ASP A 34 -6.73 4.23 23.28
CA ASP A 34 -6.20 4.69 22.00
C ASP A 34 -7.32 5.20 21.08
N ARG A 35 -8.45 4.50 21.03
CA ARG A 35 -9.62 4.97 20.27
C ARG A 35 -10.20 6.25 20.85
N SER A 36 -10.36 6.34 22.17
CA SER A 36 -10.91 7.53 22.84
C SER A 36 -10.05 8.79 22.66
N ARG A 37 -8.73 8.61 22.55
CA ARG A 37 -7.75 9.70 22.40
C ARG A 37 -7.28 9.89 20.96
N TYR A 38 -7.82 9.12 20.02
CA TYR A 38 -7.39 9.08 18.62
C TYR A 38 -5.87 8.82 18.47
N ARG A 39 -5.29 7.98 19.32
CA ARG A 39 -3.87 7.60 19.30
C ARG A 39 -3.60 6.59 18.20
N CYS A 40 -2.42 6.66 17.60
CA CYS A 40 -1.90 5.67 16.67
C CYS A 40 -0.81 4.88 17.40
N PRO A 41 -1.03 3.59 17.74
CA PRO A 41 -0.05 2.80 18.49
C PRO A 41 1.25 2.60 17.69
N PHE A 42 1.17 2.51 16.36
CA PHE A 42 2.34 2.32 15.49
C PHE A 42 3.32 3.50 15.47
N ARG A 43 2.89 4.69 15.90
CA ARG A 43 3.73 5.91 15.97
C ARG A 43 3.86 6.44 17.39
N ASN A 44 3.11 5.89 18.35
CA ASN A 44 3.00 6.38 19.71
C ASN A 44 2.58 7.87 19.81
N HIS A 45 1.78 8.35 18.86
CA HIS A 45 1.33 9.75 18.74
C HIS A 45 -0.14 9.82 18.31
N LYS A 46 -0.75 11.01 18.33
CA LYS A 46 -2.09 11.22 17.76
C LYS A 46 -2.10 10.83 16.28
N CYS A 47 -3.17 10.17 15.83
CA CYS A 47 -3.37 9.82 14.44
C CYS A 47 -3.43 11.10 13.58
N ASP A 48 -2.62 11.13 12.52
CA ASP A 48 -2.50 12.25 11.59
C ASP A 48 -3.31 12.06 10.30
N LYS A 49 -3.87 10.86 10.08
CA LYS A 49 -4.72 10.58 8.92
C LYS A 49 -6.04 11.36 9.02
N GLN A 50 -6.16 12.43 8.25
CA GLN A 50 -7.36 13.28 8.22
C GLN A 50 -8.36 12.83 7.14
N SER A 51 -9.63 13.18 7.33
CA SER A 51 -10.68 13.10 6.32
C SER A 51 -11.51 14.38 6.36
N ARG A 52 -11.91 14.90 5.21
CA ARG A 52 -12.78 16.09 5.14
C ARG A 52 -14.24 15.81 5.55
N LEU A 53 -14.57 14.54 5.76
CA LEU A 53 -15.93 14.08 6.06
C LEU A 53 -16.23 14.02 7.57
N ILE A 54 -15.21 14.15 8.43
CA ILE A 54 -15.31 14.03 9.88
C ILE A 54 -14.39 15.05 10.56
N PRO A 55 -14.73 15.54 11.77
CA PRO A 55 -13.94 16.56 12.47
C PRO A 55 -12.78 15.98 13.31
N TYR A 56 -12.56 14.66 13.25
CA TYR A 56 -11.52 13.94 13.97
C TYR A 56 -10.68 13.07 13.02
N PRO A 57 -9.49 12.59 13.44
CA PRO A 57 -8.66 11.74 12.60
C PRO A 57 -9.40 10.47 12.15
N MET A 58 -9.25 10.08 10.89
CA MET A 58 -9.96 8.94 10.30
C MET A 58 -9.66 7.61 11.00
N GLY A 59 -8.49 7.42 11.59
CA GLY A 59 -8.21 6.26 12.45
C GLY A 59 -8.23 4.87 11.78
N VAL A 60 -8.75 4.71 10.56
CA VAL A 60 -8.80 3.42 9.87
C VAL A 60 -7.42 3.08 9.32
N CYS A 61 -6.80 2.06 9.92
CA CYS A 61 -5.44 1.61 9.58
C CYS A 61 -5.46 0.54 8.49
N SER A 62 -6.44 -0.36 8.53
CA SER A 62 -6.67 -1.40 7.53
C SER A 62 -8.17 -1.68 7.35
N VAL A 63 -8.53 -2.35 6.25
CA VAL A 63 -9.92 -2.67 5.88
C VAL A 63 -10.07 -4.13 5.48
N HIS A 64 -11.22 -4.73 5.77
CA HIS A 64 -11.62 -5.96 5.10
C HIS A 64 -12.04 -5.63 3.66
N TYR A 65 -11.48 -6.34 2.69
CA TYR A 65 -11.81 -6.18 1.27
C TYR A 65 -11.71 -7.54 0.56
N GLY A 66 -12.85 -8.18 0.31
CA GLY A 66 -12.87 -9.54 -0.21
C GLY A 66 -12.41 -10.53 0.86
N ASP A 67 -11.47 -11.41 0.53
CA ASP A 67 -10.87 -12.37 1.48
C ASP A 67 -9.63 -11.81 2.19
N ARG A 68 -9.32 -10.51 2.02
CA ARG A 68 -8.08 -9.88 2.51
C ARG A 68 -8.33 -8.77 3.51
N ILE A 69 -7.32 -8.51 4.34
CA ILE A 69 -7.18 -7.30 5.14
C ILE A 69 -6.18 -6.42 4.43
N ILE A 70 -6.54 -5.20 4.06
CA ILE A 70 -5.68 -4.30 3.29
C ILE A 70 -5.29 -3.10 4.15
N ALA A 71 -3.99 -2.89 4.34
CA ALA A 71 -3.49 -1.67 4.95
C ALA A 71 -3.84 -0.46 4.09
N VAL A 72 -4.50 0.54 4.69
CA VAL A 72 -4.87 1.81 4.04
C VAL A 72 -4.21 3.02 4.72
N CYS A 73 -3.25 2.77 5.61
CA CYS A 73 -2.45 3.76 6.28
C CYS A 73 -0.99 3.29 6.29
N PRO A 74 -0.02 4.09 5.82
CA PRO A 74 1.39 3.69 5.79
C PRO A 74 1.95 3.41 7.19
N ARG A 75 1.41 4.08 8.22
CA ARG A 75 1.83 3.86 9.61
C ARG A 75 1.56 2.44 10.09
N ARG A 76 0.67 1.69 9.43
CA ARG A 76 0.47 0.27 9.73
C ARG A 76 1.71 -0.59 9.51
N PHE A 77 2.62 -0.18 8.62
CA PHE A 77 3.91 -0.86 8.38
C PHE A 77 4.98 -0.55 9.43
N LEU A 78 4.70 0.32 10.41
CA LEU A 78 5.60 0.59 11.53
C LEU A 78 5.40 -0.38 12.71
N GLN A 79 4.53 -1.39 12.57
CA GLN A 79 4.28 -2.37 13.62
C GLN A 79 5.59 -2.98 14.10
N ASP A 80 5.87 -2.84 15.39
CA ASP A 80 7.02 -3.40 16.10
C ASP A 80 8.38 -3.09 15.45
N SER A 81 8.46 -2.06 14.60
CA SER A 81 9.63 -1.75 13.76
C SER A 81 10.10 -2.92 12.86
N ILE A 82 9.23 -3.90 12.58
CA ILE A 82 9.60 -5.15 11.91
C ILE A 82 10.21 -4.90 10.53
N VAL A 83 9.68 -3.93 9.79
CA VAL A 83 10.20 -3.53 8.47
C VAL A 83 11.64 -3.05 8.56
N PHE A 84 11.96 -2.22 9.55
CA PHE A 84 13.32 -1.71 9.73
C PHE A 84 14.29 -2.80 10.17
N GLN A 85 13.87 -3.69 11.08
CA GLN A 85 14.68 -4.83 11.49
C GLN A 85 15.00 -5.75 10.31
N HIS A 86 14.02 -6.08 9.49
CA HIS A 86 14.25 -6.92 8.30
C HIS A 86 15.19 -6.27 7.28
N ILE A 87 15.12 -4.95 7.08
CA ILE A 87 16.05 -4.23 6.18
C ILE A 87 17.46 -4.21 6.78
N ALA A 88 17.57 -3.97 8.09
CA ALA A 88 18.84 -4.01 8.81
C ALA A 88 19.55 -5.36 8.62
N ASP A 89 18.82 -6.45 8.85
CA ASP A 89 19.35 -7.81 8.71
C ASP A 89 19.65 -8.16 7.24
N HIS A 90 18.79 -7.76 6.30
CA HIS A 90 18.93 -8.09 4.89
C HIS A 90 20.05 -7.33 4.17
N TYR A 91 20.23 -6.03 4.47
CA TYR A 91 21.19 -5.19 3.77
C TYR A 91 22.50 -5.01 4.53
N PHE A 92 22.42 -4.62 5.80
CA PHE A 92 23.59 -4.29 6.61
C PHE A 92 24.16 -5.50 7.34
N GLY A 93 23.35 -6.55 7.55
CA GLY A 93 23.74 -7.74 8.31
C GLY A 93 23.94 -7.48 9.81
N THR A 94 23.47 -6.33 10.30
CA THR A 94 23.57 -5.88 11.69
C THR A 94 22.45 -4.90 12.00
N GLN A 95 22.11 -4.77 13.28
CA GLN A 95 21.20 -3.74 13.80
C GLN A 95 21.93 -2.66 14.64
N SER A 96 23.25 -2.79 14.78
CA SER A 96 24.09 -1.82 15.49
C SER A 96 24.44 -0.63 14.60
N ASP A 97 24.59 0.54 15.23
CA ASP A 97 25.02 1.79 14.56
C ASP A 97 24.13 2.19 13.37
N LEU A 98 22.85 1.81 13.44
CA LEU A 98 21.81 2.20 12.49
C LEU A 98 20.89 3.26 13.07
N VAL A 99 20.59 4.28 12.27
CA VAL A 99 19.59 5.30 12.57
C VAL A 99 18.60 5.44 11.41
N VAL A 100 17.34 5.69 11.73
CA VAL A 100 16.28 5.90 10.73
C VAL A 100 15.79 7.34 10.79
N PHE A 101 15.95 8.08 9.69
CA PHE A 101 15.38 9.40 9.49
C PHE A 101 14.04 9.30 8.76
N GLN A 102 13.09 10.17 9.09
CA GLN A 102 11.78 10.25 8.43
C GLN A 102 11.70 11.50 7.55
N GLU A 103 11.01 11.40 6.41
CA GLU A 103 10.69 12.52 5.52
C GLU A 103 11.93 13.31 5.05
N LEU A 104 12.99 12.61 4.66
CA LEU A 104 14.22 13.25 4.18
C LEU A 104 14.06 13.72 2.73
N SER A 105 14.21 15.02 2.49
CA SER A 105 14.10 15.60 1.15
C SER A 105 15.45 15.68 0.43
N LEU A 106 15.44 15.39 -0.87
CA LEU A 106 16.57 15.53 -1.78
C LEU A 106 16.11 16.24 -3.06
N SER A 107 16.61 17.45 -3.32
CA SER A 107 16.30 18.16 -4.57
C SER A 107 17.18 17.66 -5.72
N PRO A 108 16.64 17.44 -6.95
CA PRO A 108 15.24 17.58 -7.37
C PRO A 108 14.41 16.28 -7.28
N VAL A 109 14.92 15.25 -6.62
CA VAL A 109 14.35 13.88 -6.59
C VAL A 109 13.02 13.81 -5.84
N GLY A 110 12.87 14.58 -4.77
CA GLY A 110 11.71 14.61 -3.88
C GLY A 110 12.04 14.14 -2.46
N THR A 111 11.00 13.77 -1.72
CA THR A 111 11.11 13.28 -0.33
C THR A 111 11.09 11.77 -0.29
N PHE A 112 11.93 11.18 0.56
CA PHE A 112 11.88 9.77 0.92
C PHE A 112 11.12 9.59 2.23
N ASP A 113 10.27 8.57 2.32
CA ASP A 113 9.51 8.31 3.55
C ASP A 113 10.46 8.06 4.72
N TYR A 114 11.47 7.19 4.51
CA TYR A 114 12.53 6.94 5.47
C TYR A 114 13.90 6.75 4.80
N VAL A 115 14.95 7.07 5.54
CA VAL A 115 16.34 6.77 5.18
C VAL A 115 16.99 6.07 6.37
N MET A 116 17.48 4.85 6.17
CA MET A 116 18.24 4.11 7.16
C MET A 116 19.73 4.29 6.89
N VAL A 117 20.44 4.81 7.88
CA VAL A 117 21.85 5.20 7.79
C VAL A 117 22.66 4.33 8.72
N HIS A 118 23.69 3.68 8.19
CA HIS A 118 24.77 3.09 8.97
C HIS A 118 25.86 4.14 9.15
N HIS A 119 26.23 4.42 10.40
CA HIS A 119 27.23 5.42 10.75
C HIS A 119 28.38 4.78 11.52
N LYS A 120 29.54 5.46 11.56
CA LYS A 120 30.62 5.01 12.46
C LYS A 120 30.18 5.17 13.93
N PRO A 121 30.59 4.28 14.84
CA PRO A 121 30.28 4.40 16.26
C PRO A 121 30.65 5.78 16.81
N LEU A 122 29.73 6.41 17.52
CA LEU A 122 29.90 7.73 18.17
C LEU A 122 30.35 8.86 17.22
N SER A 123 29.99 8.79 15.94
CA SER A 123 30.36 9.78 14.91
C SER A 123 29.19 10.08 13.97
N SER A 124 29.23 11.25 13.33
CA SER A 124 28.32 11.64 12.25
C SER A 124 28.75 11.15 10.87
N ASP A 125 29.86 10.42 10.78
CA ASP A 125 30.36 9.85 9.53
C ASP A 125 29.41 8.74 9.03
N VAL A 126 28.78 8.98 7.88
CA VAL A 126 27.96 7.98 7.19
C VAL A 126 28.85 6.95 6.50
N VAL A 127 28.61 5.67 6.78
CA VAL A 127 29.28 4.52 6.15
C VAL A 127 28.51 4.08 4.90
N ASP A 128 27.20 3.88 5.04
CA ASP A 128 26.30 3.45 3.97
C ASP A 128 24.84 3.81 4.35
N PHE A 129 23.92 3.79 3.39
CA PHE A 129 22.50 4.05 3.64
C PHE A 129 21.58 3.38 2.62
N VAL A 130 20.32 3.22 3.00
CA VAL A 130 19.25 2.79 2.08
C VAL A 130 18.02 3.67 2.21
N MET A 131 17.33 3.84 1.09
CA MET A 131 16.05 4.55 1.05
C MET A 131 14.90 3.56 1.28
N ILE A 132 13.82 4.00 1.92
CA ILE A 132 12.67 3.15 2.22
C ILE A 132 11.38 3.94 1.94
N GLU A 133 10.46 3.32 1.19
CA GLU A 133 9.19 3.89 0.74
C GLU A 133 8.04 2.97 1.10
N PHE A 134 6.98 3.50 1.70
CA PHE A 134 5.82 2.71 2.11
C PHE A 134 4.66 2.89 1.14
N GLN A 135 4.24 1.80 0.50
CA GLN A 135 3.10 1.78 -0.39
C GLN A 135 1.92 0.99 0.18
N THR A 136 0.86 1.71 0.55
CA THR A 136 -0.39 1.13 1.06
C THR A 136 -1.56 1.30 0.11
N GLY A 137 -2.67 0.63 0.42
CA GLY A 137 -3.94 0.77 -0.25
C GLY A 137 -4.54 2.17 -0.10
N GLN A 138 -5.30 2.59 -1.09
CA GLN A 138 -6.07 3.84 -1.07
C GLN A 138 -7.50 3.52 -1.44
N THR A 139 -8.47 4.19 -0.82
CA THR A 139 -9.87 3.88 -1.02
C THR A 139 -10.53 4.78 -2.06
N THR A 140 -11.50 4.25 -2.80
CA THR A 140 -12.51 5.02 -3.52
C THR A 140 -13.84 4.96 -2.76
N GLY A 141 -14.70 5.96 -2.91
CA GLY A 141 -15.96 6.01 -2.16
C GLY A 141 -15.75 6.11 -0.65
N THR A 142 -14.74 6.89 -0.21
CA THR A 142 -14.30 7.00 1.21
C THR A 142 -15.43 7.29 2.20
N GLY A 143 -16.54 7.91 1.76
CA GLY A 143 -17.72 8.11 2.62
C GLY A 143 -18.31 6.81 3.18
N GLY A 144 -18.30 5.71 2.42
CA GLY A 144 -18.74 4.41 2.94
C GLY A 144 -17.84 3.91 4.07
N LEU A 145 -16.52 4.07 3.93
CA LEU A 145 -15.57 3.69 4.97
C LEU A 145 -15.67 4.59 6.22
N VAL A 146 -15.90 5.89 6.02
CA VAL A 146 -16.15 6.84 7.11
C VAL A 146 -17.42 6.47 7.88
N LYS A 147 -18.50 6.10 7.18
CA LYS A 147 -19.71 5.60 7.84
C LYS A 147 -19.41 4.36 8.71
N GLY A 148 -18.63 3.42 8.19
CA GLY A 148 -18.25 2.23 8.97
C GLY A 148 -17.38 2.52 10.18
N LEU A 149 -16.56 3.57 10.13
CA LEU A 149 -15.86 4.08 11.30
C LEU A 149 -16.83 4.69 12.31
N GLU A 150 -17.75 5.54 11.87
CA GLU A 150 -18.74 6.21 12.73
C GLU A 150 -19.63 5.21 13.46
N ASP A 151 -20.23 4.26 12.72
CA ASP A 151 -21.05 3.19 13.28
C ASP A 151 -20.27 2.41 14.37
N PHE A 152 -19.00 2.08 14.11
CA PHE A 152 -18.15 1.38 15.09
C PHE A 152 -17.88 2.24 16.34
N LEU A 153 -17.51 3.51 16.17
CA LEU A 153 -17.23 4.42 17.29
C LEU A 153 -18.49 4.75 18.11
N GLN A 154 -19.68 4.64 17.52
CA GLN A 154 -20.98 4.77 18.20
C GLN A 154 -21.41 3.49 18.93
N GLY A 155 -20.63 2.40 18.82
CA GLY A 155 -20.90 1.13 19.48
C GLY A 155 -21.94 0.27 18.76
N GLU A 156 -22.18 0.50 17.46
CA GLU A 156 -23.09 -0.35 16.69
C GLU A 156 -22.51 -1.75 16.45
N GLU A 157 -23.39 -2.75 16.34
CA GLU A 157 -22.98 -4.11 16.00
C GLU A 157 -22.47 -4.18 14.55
N MET A 158 -21.19 -4.52 14.37
CA MET A 158 -20.54 -4.51 13.05
C MET A 158 -20.78 -5.81 12.26
N ALA A 159 -21.20 -6.88 12.93
CA ALA A 159 -21.38 -8.19 12.31
C ALA A 159 -22.35 -8.13 11.12
N GLY A 160 -21.88 -8.53 9.95
CA GLY A 160 -22.69 -8.58 8.73
C GLY A 160 -22.89 -7.25 8.00
N LYS A 161 -22.38 -6.13 8.50
CA LYS A 161 -22.44 -4.84 7.80
C LYS A 161 -21.45 -4.77 6.65
N ASP A 162 -21.91 -4.35 5.47
CA ASP A 162 -21.07 -4.10 4.28
C ASP A 162 -21.16 -2.64 3.86
N TYR A 163 -20.03 -1.94 3.86
CA TYR A 163 -19.93 -0.53 3.48
C TYR A 163 -19.42 -0.37 2.05
N ARG A 164 -20.08 0.51 1.30
CA ARG A 164 -19.72 0.74 -0.10
C ARG A 164 -18.46 1.59 -0.24
N PHE A 165 -17.30 0.95 -0.31
CA PHE A 165 -16.04 1.54 -0.76
C PHE A 165 -15.29 0.58 -1.72
N GLY A 166 -14.29 1.11 -2.42
CA GLY A 166 -13.41 0.36 -3.32
C GLY A 166 -11.93 0.64 -3.02
N LEU A 167 -11.03 -0.04 -3.73
CA LEU A 167 -9.60 0.26 -3.73
C LEU A 167 -9.19 0.99 -5.02
N ASN A 168 -8.42 2.07 -4.88
CA ASN A 168 -7.93 2.87 -6.00
C ASN A 168 -6.56 2.41 -6.50
N LEU A 169 -6.45 1.13 -6.86
CA LEU A 169 -5.18 0.52 -7.28
C LEU A 169 -4.57 1.20 -8.51
N ALA A 170 -5.41 1.75 -9.40
CA ALA A 170 -4.94 2.48 -10.57
C ALA A 170 -4.24 3.79 -10.20
N ASP A 171 -4.78 4.58 -9.27
CA ASP A 171 -4.17 5.84 -8.85
C ASP A 171 -2.91 5.62 -8.00
N ILE A 172 -2.91 4.58 -7.17
CA ILE A 172 -1.71 4.12 -6.44
C ILE A 172 -0.57 3.92 -7.44
N TRP A 173 -0.74 3.03 -8.41
CA TRP A 173 0.36 2.68 -9.30
C TRP A 173 0.70 3.76 -10.32
N LYS A 174 -0.26 4.62 -10.70
CA LYS A 174 0.04 5.82 -11.51
C LYS A 174 1.09 6.72 -10.83
N ARG A 175 0.97 6.92 -9.51
CA ARG A 175 1.88 7.77 -8.75
C ARG A 175 3.16 7.03 -8.37
N SER A 176 3.02 5.84 -7.78
CA SER A 176 4.15 5.11 -7.21
C SER A 176 5.07 4.57 -8.28
N PHE A 177 4.56 4.15 -9.44
CA PHE A 177 5.42 3.67 -10.54
C PHE A 177 6.35 4.78 -11.06
N THR A 178 5.84 6.01 -11.19
CA THR A 178 6.69 7.14 -11.59
C THR A 178 7.76 7.45 -10.54
N GLN A 179 7.43 7.32 -9.24
CA GLN A 179 8.41 7.48 -8.18
C GLN A 179 9.45 6.35 -8.17
N ILE A 180 9.04 5.10 -8.39
CA ILE A 180 9.93 3.94 -8.53
C ILE A 180 10.96 4.21 -9.62
N LEU A 181 10.52 4.62 -10.81
CA LEU A 181 11.42 4.93 -11.92
C LEU A 181 12.36 6.10 -11.57
N ASN A 182 11.82 7.24 -11.13
CA ASN A 182 12.63 8.45 -10.90
C ASN A 182 13.64 8.28 -9.77
N LYS A 183 13.21 7.74 -8.61
CA LYS A 183 14.12 7.48 -7.48
C LYS A 183 15.09 6.37 -7.86
N GLY A 184 14.63 5.29 -8.47
CA GLY A 184 15.48 4.17 -8.84
C GLY A 184 16.63 4.55 -9.78
N VAL A 185 16.41 5.44 -10.78
CA VAL A 185 17.51 5.94 -11.64
C VAL A 185 18.62 6.60 -10.82
N VAL A 186 18.26 7.35 -9.78
CA VAL A 186 19.23 8.01 -8.90
C VAL A 186 19.98 6.98 -8.08
N LEU A 187 19.26 6.04 -7.46
CA LEU A 187 19.86 5.03 -6.59
C LEU A 187 20.74 4.04 -7.36
N GLU A 188 20.38 3.65 -8.58
CA GLU A 188 21.24 2.83 -9.45
C GLU A 188 22.54 3.55 -9.81
N ARG A 189 22.49 4.85 -10.11
CA ARG A 189 23.69 5.65 -10.39
C ARG A 189 24.60 5.80 -9.18
N TRP A 190 24.02 5.81 -7.99
CA TRP A 190 24.78 5.87 -6.74
C TRP A 190 25.28 4.50 -6.28
N GLY A 191 24.79 3.40 -6.89
CA GLY A 191 25.05 2.04 -6.41
C GLY A 191 24.38 1.74 -5.05
N HIS A 192 23.34 2.50 -4.68
CA HIS A 192 22.63 2.37 -3.41
C HIS A 192 21.25 1.75 -3.63
N LYS A 193 20.60 1.30 -2.55
CA LYS A 193 19.32 0.59 -2.62
C LYS A 193 18.14 1.41 -2.15
N ILE A 194 16.98 1.17 -2.76
CA ILE A 194 15.68 1.65 -2.33
C ILE A 194 14.74 0.47 -2.11
N TYR A 195 14.16 0.40 -0.90
CA TYR A 195 13.20 -0.60 -0.48
C TYR A 195 11.78 -0.06 -0.59
N TRP A 196 10.96 -0.71 -1.42
CA TRP A 196 9.54 -0.46 -1.55
C TRP A 196 8.77 -1.47 -0.71
N ILE A 197 8.18 -1.00 0.37
CA ILE A 197 7.42 -1.80 1.33
C ILE A 197 5.96 -1.79 0.90
N VAL A 198 5.45 -2.95 0.54
CA VAL A 198 4.14 -3.04 -0.12
C VAL A 198 3.42 -4.29 0.33
N GLN A 199 2.09 -4.20 0.42
CA GLN A 199 1.28 -5.35 0.76
C GLN A 199 1.03 -6.25 -0.46
N GLU A 200 0.99 -7.57 -0.26
CA GLU A 200 0.76 -8.60 -1.28
C GLU A 200 -0.33 -8.23 -2.31
N PRO A 201 -1.57 -7.87 -1.94
CA PRO A 201 -2.62 -7.63 -2.93
C PRO A 201 -2.40 -6.34 -3.73
N VAL A 202 -1.72 -5.36 -3.13
CA VAL A 202 -1.35 -4.11 -3.79
C VAL A 202 -0.21 -4.38 -4.78
N TYR A 203 0.79 -5.15 -4.35
CA TYR A 203 1.92 -5.58 -5.18
C TYR A 203 1.50 -6.43 -6.37
N GLN A 204 0.63 -7.43 -6.17
CA GLN A 204 0.13 -8.25 -7.26
C GLN A 204 -0.55 -7.40 -8.34
N ASN A 205 -1.22 -6.30 -7.96
CA ASN A 205 -1.77 -5.38 -8.96
C ASN A 205 -0.70 -4.67 -9.80
N LEU A 206 0.48 -4.34 -9.23
CA LEU A 206 1.60 -3.81 -10.01
C LEU A 206 2.06 -4.82 -11.05
N VAL A 207 2.30 -6.04 -10.58
CA VAL A 207 2.78 -7.18 -11.38
C VAL A 207 1.82 -7.43 -12.55
N ASP A 208 0.53 -7.58 -12.27
CA ASP A 208 -0.49 -7.84 -13.28
C ASP A 208 -0.65 -6.66 -14.25
N ARG A 209 -0.66 -5.42 -13.72
CA ARG A 209 -0.89 -4.20 -14.51
C ARG A 209 0.18 -3.98 -15.55
N TYR A 210 1.43 -4.20 -15.18
CA TYR A 210 2.59 -3.97 -16.05
C TYR A 210 3.15 -5.26 -16.64
N ASN A 211 2.50 -6.40 -16.38
CA ASN A 211 2.94 -7.72 -16.82
C ASN A 211 4.41 -7.96 -16.43
N LEU A 212 4.77 -7.60 -15.20
CA LEU A 212 6.08 -7.93 -14.63
C LEU A 212 6.08 -9.44 -14.41
N ARG A 213 7.07 -10.17 -14.95
CA ARG A 213 7.14 -11.63 -14.82
C ARG A 213 8.49 -12.03 -14.26
N ASP A 214 8.48 -13.14 -13.54
CA ASP A 214 9.70 -13.83 -13.07
C ASP A 214 10.64 -12.93 -12.27
N MET A 215 10.11 -11.93 -11.57
CA MET A 215 10.89 -11.09 -10.67
C MET A 215 11.31 -11.93 -9.47
N THR A 216 12.61 -12.14 -9.35
CA THR A 216 13.24 -12.73 -8.17
C THR A 216 14.23 -11.76 -7.57
N TYR A 217 14.55 -11.91 -6.29
CA TYR A 217 15.59 -11.10 -5.68
C TYR A 217 16.95 -11.34 -6.35
N HIS A 218 17.68 -10.27 -6.62
CA HIS A 218 19.05 -10.28 -7.11
C HIS A 218 19.86 -9.20 -6.37
N PRO A 219 21.02 -9.53 -5.78
CA PRO A 219 21.75 -8.63 -4.90
C PRO A 219 22.31 -7.38 -5.60
N ASN A 220 22.48 -7.42 -6.92
CA ASN A 220 22.96 -6.26 -7.69
C ASN A 220 21.85 -5.27 -8.08
N HIS A 221 20.58 -5.60 -7.82
CA HIS A 221 19.48 -4.68 -8.10
C HIS A 221 19.36 -3.61 -7.01
N SER A 222 19.03 -2.39 -7.42
CA SER A 222 18.87 -1.24 -6.54
C SER A 222 17.43 -1.03 -6.09
N THR A 223 16.46 -1.43 -6.92
CA THR A 223 15.04 -1.39 -6.58
C THR A 223 14.61 -2.72 -5.98
N ILE A 224 14.36 -2.73 -4.67
CA ILE A 224 13.91 -3.92 -3.93
C ILE A 224 12.45 -3.73 -3.51
N PHE A 225 11.63 -4.75 -3.73
CA PHE A 225 10.29 -4.85 -3.18
C PHE A 225 10.32 -5.83 -2.01
N MET A 226 10.13 -5.33 -0.79
CA MET A 226 9.87 -6.19 0.37
C MET A 226 8.36 -6.28 0.55
N ILE A 227 7.83 -7.46 0.30
CA ILE A 227 6.39 -7.70 0.26
C ILE A 227 5.94 -8.25 1.60
N TYR A 228 4.89 -7.64 2.14
CA TYR A 228 4.28 -8.01 3.41
C TYR A 228 2.82 -8.41 3.22
N ASP A 229 2.27 -9.13 4.18
CA ASP A 229 0.82 -9.30 4.30
C ASP A 229 0.38 -9.22 5.76
N ILE A 230 -0.93 -9.19 5.99
CA ILE A 230 -1.54 -9.10 7.30
C ILE A 230 -2.33 -10.38 7.56
N ARG A 231 -2.03 -11.05 8.67
CA ARG A 231 -2.78 -12.22 9.14
C ARG A 231 -3.45 -11.96 10.47
N GLN A 232 -4.57 -12.63 10.69
CA GLN A 232 -5.28 -12.61 11.95
C GLN A 232 -4.53 -13.43 13.00
N LYS A 233 -4.41 -12.89 14.22
CA LYS A 233 -3.97 -13.59 15.42
C LYS A 233 -5.17 -13.87 16.34
N ALA A 234 -4.93 -14.58 17.45
CA ALA A 234 -5.94 -14.73 18.51
C ALA A 234 -6.48 -13.37 18.97
N GLU A 235 -5.57 -12.40 19.10
CA GLU A 235 -5.88 -11.00 19.37
C GLU A 235 -5.23 -10.14 18.28
N GLY A 236 -6.04 -9.33 17.61
CA GLY A 236 -5.55 -8.37 16.62
C GLY A 236 -5.01 -8.97 15.33
N TYR A 237 -4.11 -8.22 14.69
CA TYR A 237 -3.53 -8.54 13.40
C TYR A 237 -2.01 -8.38 13.42
N GLU A 238 -1.33 -9.26 12.70
CA GLU A 238 0.13 -9.23 12.56
C GLU A 238 0.53 -8.97 11.11
N LEU A 239 1.43 -8.01 10.95
CA LEU A 239 2.20 -7.80 9.74
C LEU A 239 3.35 -8.81 9.66
N PHE A 240 3.50 -9.50 8.53
CA PHE A 240 4.59 -10.44 8.30
C PHE A 240 5.12 -10.32 6.86
N GLN A 241 6.41 -10.56 6.67
CA GLN A 241 7.02 -10.55 5.34
C GLN A 241 6.64 -11.84 4.59
N THR A 242 6.20 -11.71 3.34
CA THR A 242 5.92 -12.86 2.46
C THR A 242 7.16 -13.24 1.66
N ARG A 243 7.75 -12.28 0.94
CA ARG A 243 8.95 -12.48 0.11
C ARG A 243 9.65 -11.17 -0.22
N ILE A 244 10.80 -11.30 -0.89
CA ILE A 244 11.57 -10.19 -1.43
C ILE A 244 11.73 -10.42 -2.93
N GLU A 245 11.45 -9.38 -3.71
CA GLU A 245 11.69 -9.34 -5.15
C GLU A 245 12.51 -8.09 -5.48
N SER A 246 13.10 -8.04 -6.67
CA SER A 246 13.90 -6.87 -7.07
C SER A 246 13.93 -6.73 -8.58
N SER A 247 14.24 -5.53 -9.06
CA SER A 247 14.34 -5.26 -10.48
C SER A 247 15.32 -4.12 -10.77
N THR A 248 15.78 -4.05 -12.01
CA THR A 248 16.43 -2.85 -12.54
C THR A 248 15.39 -1.88 -13.08
N ILE A 249 15.74 -0.60 -13.17
CA ILE A 249 14.85 0.38 -13.80
C ILE A 249 14.68 0.09 -15.30
N ASP A 250 15.70 -0.42 -15.97
CA ASP A 250 15.61 -0.82 -17.37
C ASP A 250 14.58 -1.94 -17.58
N ASP A 251 14.55 -2.95 -16.70
CA ASP A 251 13.56 -4.04 -16.77
C ASP A 251 12.13 -3.54 -16.53
N LEU A 252 11.93 -2.72 -15.48
CA LEU A 252 10.63 -2.12 -15.19
C LEU A 252 10.13 -1.25 -16.34
N PHE A 253 11.02 -0.46 -16.93
CA PHE A 253 10.69 0.42 -18.05
C PHE A 253 10.42 -0.36 -19.34
N SER A 254 11.20 -1.42 -19.59
CA SER A 254 10.98 -2.33 -20.71
C SER A 254 9.62 -3.03 -20.61
N ALA A 255 9.25 -3.53 -19.43
CA ALA A 255 7.95 -4.14 -19.20
C ALA A 255 6.79 -3.15 -19.39
N PHE A 256 6.96 -1.91 -18.92
CA PHE A 256 6.00 -0.84 -19.15
C PHE A 256 5.78 -0.56 -20.65
N ARG A 257 6.87 -0.47 -21.43
CA ARG A 257 6.81 -0.18 -22.87
C ARG A 257 6.20 -1.33 -23.69
N HIS A 258 6.48 -2.57 -23.31
CA HIS A 258 6.07 -3.77 -24.06
C HIS A 258 4.84 -4.47 -23.46
N ASN A 259 4.00 -3.74 -22.73
CA ASN A 259 2.83 -4.32 -22.07
C ASN A 259 1.88 -4.94 -23.10
N PRO A 260 1.61 -6.27 -23.05
CA PRO A 260 0.80 -6.95 -24.05
C PRO A 260 -0.71 -6.62 -23.97
N HIS A 261 -1.16 -5.94 -22.91
CA HIS A 261 -2.56 -5.62 -22.67
C HIS A 261 -3.04 -4.34 -23.37
N ILE A 262 -2.43 -3.96 -24.51
CA ILE A 262 -2.88 -2.80 -25.28
C ILE A 262 -4.22 -3.16 -25.95
N PRO A 263 -5.32 -2.47 -25.59
CA PRO A 263 -6.62 -2.76 -26.20
C PRO A 263 -6.58 -2.43 -27.70
N PRO A 264 -7.18 -3.27 -28.56
CA PRO A 264 -7.18 -3.01 -30.00
C PRO A 264 -7.96 -1.73 -30.30
N LYS A 265 -7.43 -0.92 -31.23
CA LYS A 265 -8.04 0.33 -31.68
C LYS A 265 -9.50 0.11 -32.12
N ASP A 266 -9.77 -1.00 -32.80
CA ASP A 266 -11.09 -1.32 -33.34
C ASP A 266 -12.15 -1.49 -32.25
N ALA A 267 -11.80 -2.05 -31.09
CA ALA A 267 -12.74 -2.15 -29.97
C ALA A 267 -13.15 -0.76 -29.46
N PHE A 268 -12.23 0.21 -29.49
CA PHE A 268 -12.54 1.59 -29.15
C PHE A 268 -13.39 2.27 -30.23
N ILE A 269 -13.08 2.05 -31.51
CA ILE A 269 -13.88 2.55 -32.65
C ILE A 269 -15.33 2.06 -32.55
N GLN A 270 -15.55 0.77 -32.30
CA GLN A 270 -16.91 0.20 -32.15
C GLN A 270 -17.66 0.82 -30.97
N LYS A 271 -16.97 1.17 -29.88
CA LYS A 271 -17.57 1.89 -28.74
C LYS A 271 -17.97 3.32 -29.13
N LEU A 272 -17.13 4.02 -29.90
CA LEU A 272 -17.43 5.37 -30.40
C LEU A 272 -18.62 5.36 -31.36
N GLN A 273 -18.65 4.44 -32.32
CA GLN A 273 -19.75 4.30 -33.30
C GLN A 273 -21.09 4.06 -32.60
N ARG A 274 -21.15 3.18 -31.59
CA ARG A 274 -22.36 2.96 -30.79
C ARG A 274 -22.84 4.23 -30.09
N ARG A 275 -21.92 5.00 -29.49
CA ARG A 275 -22.26 6.27 -28.82
C ARG A 275 -22.70 7.35 -29.80
N LEU A 276 -22.09 7.43 -30.98
CA LEU A 276 -22.47 8.36 -32.03
C LEU A 276 -23.87 8.06 -32.54
N LYS A 277 -24.18 6.79 -32.84
CA LYS A 277 -25.51 6.36 -33.28
C LYS A 277 -26.60 6.74 -32.27
N ALA A 278 -26.41 6.42 -30.99
CA ALA A 278 -27.35 6.78 -29.93
C ALA A 278 -27.58 8.30 -29.85
N LYS A 279 -26.52 9.10 -29.99
CA LYS A 279 -26.60 10.57 -29.95
C LYS A 279 -27.28 11.17 -31.19
N MET A 280 -27.14 10.53 -32.35
CA MET A 280 -27.82 10.92 -33.59
C MET A 280 -29.31 10.59 -33.54
N GLU A 281 -29.68 9.41 -33.03
CA GLU A 281 -31.09 9.00 -32.84
C GLU A 281 -31.83 9.92 -31.85
N LEU A 282 -31.18 10.30 -30.73
CA LEU A 282 -31.71 11.28 -29.77
C LEU A 282 -31.93 12.68 -30.38
N LYS A 283 -31.10 13.10 -31.34
CA LYS A 283 -31.27 14.38 -32.03
C LYS A 283 -32.40 14.36 -33.06
N ILE A 284 -32.71 13.20 -33.64
CA ILE A 284 -33.80 13.03 -34.61
C ILE A 284 -35.18 13.00 -33.91
N GLN A 285 -35.24 12.62 -32.63
CA GLN A 285 -36.50 12.58 -31.87
C GLN A 285 -36.90 13.92 -31.21
N LEU A 286 -36.01 14.92 -31.21
CA LEU A 286 -36.23 16.24 -30.60
C LEU A 286 -36.44 17.36 -31.65
N GLY A 287 -36.50 17.01 -32.94
CA GLY A 287 -36.83 17.91 -34.04
C GLY A 287 -38.10 17.45 -34.73
#